data_AF-A0A2T1CZV9-F1
#
_entry.id   AF-A0A2T1CZV9-F1
#
_cell.length_a   1.000
_cell.length_b   1.000
_cell.length_c   1.000
_cell.angle_alpha   90.00
_cell.angle_beta   90.00
_cell.angle_gamma   90.00
#
_symmetry.space_group_name_H-M   'P 1'
#
loop_
_entity.id
_entity.type
_entity.pdbx_description
1 polymer ?
#
loop_
_entity_poly.entity_id
_entity_poly.type
_entity_poly.pdbx_seq_one_letter_code
_entity_poly.pdbx_strand_id
1 'polypeptide(L)' 'MLDWLRPVLEGHGEWEAVSGLVNEILKHGTGAARQRSVYQQTGSLEAVVDLIVEETANGLDLMPN' A
#
# COMPACT_ATOMS: atom_id res chain seq x y z
N MET A 1 -2.44 -13.45 11.80
CA MET A 1 -1.50 -13.71 10.67
C MET A 1 -0.08 -13.26 11.03
N LEU A 2 0.12 -12.05 11.56
CA LEU A 2 1.44 -11.53 11.95
C LEU A 2 1.90 -11.98 13.36
N ASP A 3 1.11 -12.79 14.06
CA ASP A 3 1.29 -13.09 15.49
C ASP A 3 2.66 -13.72 15.80
N TRP A 4 3.20 -14.53 14.88
CA TRP A 4 4.51 -15.15 15.01
C TRP A 4 5.68 -14.19 14.74
N LEU A 5 5.44 -13.08 14.02
CA LEU A 5 6.43 -12.01 13.78
C LEU A 5 6.43 -10.96 14.88
N ARG A 6 5.37 -10.90 15.70
CA ARG A 6 5.16 -9.86 16.70
C ARG A 6 6.37 -9.63 17.62
N PRO A 7 7.03 -10.65 18.22
CA PRO A 7 8.16 -10.41 19.10
C PRO A 7 9.35 -9.73 18.39
N VAL A 8 9.60 -10.10 17.13
CA VAL A 8 10.69 -9.51 16.33
C VAL A 8 10.35 -8.08 15.94
N LEU A 9 9.13 -7.84 15.45
CA LEU A 9 8.69 -6.51 15.05
C LEU A 9 8.58 -5.55 16.23
N GLU A 10 8.10 -6.00 17.40
CA GLU A 10 8.11 -5.19 18.63
C GLU A 10 9.55 -4.91 19.09
N GLY A 11 10.45 -5.91 19.01
CA GLY A 11 11.87 -5.74 19.35
C GLY A 11 12.61 -4.71 18.48
N HIS A 12 12.13 -4.48 17.26
CA HIS A 12 12.66 -3.48 16.33
C HIS A 12 11.82 -2.19 16.27
N GLY A 13 10.71 -2.11 17.01
CA GLY A 13 9.79 -0.95 16.96
C GLY A 13 8.96 -0.83 15.68
N GLU A 14 8.89 -1.89 14.87
CA GLU A 14 8.25 -1.91 13.54
C GLU A 14 6.82 -2.47 13.57
N TRP A 15 6.35 -2.94 14.74
CA TRP A 15 5.06 -3.61 14.86
C TRP A 15 3.90 -2.76 14.35
N GLU A 16 3.78 -1.50 14.79
CA GLU A 16 2.68 -0.64 14.34
C GLU A 16 2.75 -0.36 12.83
N ALA A 17 3.94 -0.07 12.30
CA ALA A 17 4.12 0.22 10.88
C ALA A 17 3.72 -0.99 10.01
N VAL A 18 4.26 -2.18 10.31
CA VAL A 18 4.02 -3.38 9.50
C VAL A 18 2.59 -3.88 9.66
N SER A 19 2.06 -3.91 10.89
CA SER A 19 0.68 -4.35 11.12
C SER A 19 -0.33 -3.39 10.50
N GLY A 20 -0.07 -2.07 10.54
CA GLY A 20 -0.84 -1.05 9.85
C GLY A 20 -0.87 -1.27 8.33
N LEU A 21 0.31 -1.40 7.70
CA LEU A 21 0.41 -1.64 6.25
C LEU A 21 -0.35 -2.90 5.81
N VAL A 22 -0.21 -4.00 6.56
CA VAL A 22 -0.92 -5.24 6.27
C VAL A 22 -2.44 -5.08 6.41
N ASN A 23 -2.89 -4.37 7.45
CA ASN A 23 -4.30 -4.08 7.65
C ASN A 23 -4.89 -3.25 6.50
N GLU A 24 -4.16 -2.26 5.99
CA GLU A 24 -4.60 -1.45 4.85
C GLU A 24 -4.65 -2.27 3.56
N ILE A 25 -3.69 -3.17 3.32
CA ILE A 25 -3.74 -4.11 2.18
C ILE A 25 -4.95 -5.05 2.27
N LEU A 26 -5.29 -5.53 3.47
CA LEU A 26 -6.44 -6.41 3.67
C LEU A 26 -7.78 -5.69 3.43
N LYS A 27 -7.88 -4.40 3.77
CA LYS A 27 -9.09 -3.60 3.57
C LYS A 27 -9.24 -3.11 2.13
N HIS A 28 -8.16 -2.61 1.53
CA HIS A 28 -8.21 -1.84 0.29
C HIS A 28 -7.56 -2.57 -0.90
N GLY A 29 -6.99 -3.75 -0.66
CA GLY A 29 -6.27 -4.50 -1.67
C GLY A 29 -4.88 -3.92 -1.97
N THR A 30 -4.21 -4.53 -2.94
CA THR A 30 -2.85 -4.11 -3.34
C THR A 30 -2.89 -3.05 -4.43
N GLY A 31 -1.78 -2.33 -4.62
CA GLY A 31 -1.60 -1.43 -5.77
C GLY A 31 -1.81 -2.16 -7.11
N ALA A 32 -1.32 -3.39 -7.25
CA ALA A 32 -1.54 -4.20 -8.45
C ALA A 32 -3.03 -4.52 -8.70
N ALA A 33 -3.83 -4.71 -7.65
CA ALA A 33 -5.27 -4.89 -7.80
C ALA A 33 -5.95 -3.61 -8.32
N ARG A 34 -5.57 -2.44 -7.79
CA ARG A 34 -6.10 -1.14 -8.25
C ARG A 34 -5.67 -0.82 -9.69
N GLN A 35 -4.39 -1.00 -10.01
CA GLN A 35 -3.84 -0.82 -11.36
C GLN A 35 -4.57 -1.70 -12.39
N ARG A 36 -4.80 -2.99 -12.08
CA ARG A 36 -5.57 -3.88 -12.96
C ARG A 36 -7.01 -3.42 -13.13
N SER A 37 -7.65 -2.96 -12.06
CA SER A 37 -9.03 -2.43 -12.12
C SER A 37 -9.12 -1.20 -13.05
N VAL A 38 -8.19 -0.26 -12.95
CA VAL A 38 -8.13 0.91 -13.84
C VAL A 38 -7.94 0.49 -15.30
N TYR A 39 -7.02 -0.43 -15.57
CA TYR A 39 -6.82 -0.92 -16.94
C TYR A 39 -8.06 -1.64 -17.48
N GLN A 40 -8.74 -2.46 -16.67
CA GLN A 40 -9.96 -3.15 -17.07
C GLN A 40 -11.11 -2.18 -17.39
N GLN A 41 -11.18 -1.05 -16.69
CA GLN A 41 -12.22 -0.04 -16.89
C GLN A 41 -11.93 0.90 -18.07
N THR A 42 -10.66 1.22 -18.31
CA THR A 42 -10.26 2.28 -19.26
C THR A 42 -9.63 1.74 -20.55
N GLY A 43 -9.03 0.54 -20.51
CA GLY A 43 -8.21 0.01 -21.59
C GLY A 43 -6.90 0.78 -21.84
N SER A 44 -6.52 1.73 -20.97
CA SER A 44 -5.37 2.61 -21.15
C SER A 44 -4.28 2.34 -20.12
N LEU A 45 -3.04 2.18 -20.58
CA LEU A 45 -1.87 2.10 -19.71
C LEU A 45 -1.45 3.47 -19.19
N GLU A 46 -1.70 4.54 -19.95
CA GLU A 46 -1.48 5.92 -19.53
C GLU A 46 -2.30 6.23 -18.28
N ALA A 47 -3.58 5.85 -18.24
CA ALA A 47 -4.43 6.02 -17.06
C ALA A 47 -3.91 5.25 -15.83
N VAL A 48 -3.24 4.11 -16.03
CA VAL A 48 -2.58 3.38 -14.93
C VAL A 48 -1.33 4.10 -14.44
N VAL A 49 -0.56 4.70 -15.35
CA VAL A 49 0.62 5.50 -14.98
C VAL A 49 0.19 6.76 -14.22
N ASP A 50 -0.85 7.44 -14.68
CA ASP A 50 -1.42 8.61 -13.99
C ASP A 50 -1.81 8.27 -12.54
N LEU A 51 -2.51 7.14 -12.33
CA LEU A 51 -2.81 6.62 -10.99
C LEU A 51 -1.55 6.40 -10.15
N ILE A 52 -0.51 5.76 -10.70
CA ILE A 52 0.72 5.46 -9.95
C ILE A 52 1.43 6.75 -9.53
N VAL A 53 1.49 7.74 -10.42
CA VAL A 53 2.11 9.04 -10.14
C VAL A 53 1.34 9.75 -9.03
N GLU A 54 0.00 9.78 -9.13
CA GLU A 54 -0.86 10.39 -8.11
C GLU A 54 -0.72 9.68 -6.75
N GLU A 55 -0.80 8.35 -6.70
CA GLU A 55 -0.65 7.59 -5.44
C GLU A 55 0.74 7.78 -4.82
N THR A 56 1.79 7.87 -5.64
CA THR A 56 3.16 8.09 -5.14
C THR A 56 3.34 9.52 -4.60
N ALA A 57 2.79 10.52 -5.30
CA ALA A 57 2.83 11.90 -4.85
C ALA A 57 2.07 12.08 -3.51
N ASN A 58 0.92 11.42 -3.36
CA ASN A 58 0.14 11.44 -2.13
C ASN A 58 0.78 10.61 -1.00
N GLY A 59 1.49 9.53 -1.33
CA GLY A 59 2.20 8.70 -0.35
C GLY A 59 3.43 9.38 0.28
N LEU A 60 4.02 10.38 -0.39
CA LEU A 60 5.12 11.19 0.15
C LEU A 60 4.67 12.13 1.29
N ASP A 61 3.36 12.34 1.49
CA ASP A 61 2.79 13.20 2.54
C ASP A 61 2.58 12.45 3.88
N LEU A 62 2.80 11.13 3.91
CA LEU A 62 2.69 10.28 5.10
C LEU A 62 4.00 10.18 5.92
N MET A 63 5.08 10.83 5.48
CA MET A 63 6.30 10.99 6.27
C MET A 63 6.42 12.45 6.74
N PRO A 64 5.92 12.80 7.96
CA PRO A 64 6.28 14.08 8.55
C PRO A 64 7.79 14.09 8.85
N ASN A 65 8.44 15.21 8.54
CA ASN A 65 9.81 15.52 8.98
C ASN A 65 9.91 15.55 10.52
#